data_AF-A0A0F5VK36-F1
#
_entry.id   AF-A0A0F5VK36-F1
#
_cell.length_a   1.000
_cell.length_b   1.000
_cell.length_c   1.000
_cell.angle_alpha   90.00
_cell.angle_beta   90.00
_cell.angle_gamma   90.00
#
_symmetry.space_group_name_H-M   'P 1'
#
loop_
_entity.id
_entity.type
_entity.pdbx_description
1 polymer ?
#
loop_
_entity_poly.entity_id
_entity_poly.type
_entity_poly.pdbx_seq_one_letter_code
_entity_poly.pdbx_strand_id
1 'polypeptide(L)'
;AALAPGDLTVAARPEALRLAARYAAVLAAIACVNIWLHNQERHDAFLSDPRWAVAALGRIAERMGRDPGQRPRHVTEWLSAEVLARHRDRRGFGLSNRRLPGPRRR
;
A
#
# COMPACT_ATOMS: atom_id res chain seq x y z
N ALA A 1 -19.15 -17.97 11.66
CA ALA A 1 -18.67 -19.30 11.27
C ALA A 1 -17.27 -19.47 11.83
N ALA A 2 -17.03 -20.50 12.65
CA ALA A 2 -15.70 -20.81 13.16
C ALA A 2 -14.88 -21.51 12.07
N LEU A 3 -13.60 -21.15 11.94
CA LEU A 3 -12.67 -21.80 11.01
C LEU A 3 -12.34 -23.21 11.51
N ALA A 4 -12.30 -24.19 10.61
CA ALA A 4 -11.83 -25.52 10.96
C ALA A 4 -10.30 -25.49 11.19
N PRO A 5 -9.72 -26.37 12.03
CA PRO A 5 -8.27 -26.40 12.26
C PRO A 5 -7.42 -26.52 10.98
N GLY A 6 -7.92 -27.24 9.97
CA GLY A 6 -7.24 -27.37 8.67
C GLY A 6 -7.18 -26.07 7.86
N ASP A 7 -8.12 -25.14 8.08
CA ASP A 7 -8.18 -23.82 7.46
C ASP A 7 -7.16 -22.83 8.07
N LEU A 8 -6.40 -23.23 9.10
CA LEU A 8 -5.31 -22.45 9.72
C LEU A 8 -3.91 -22.89 9.25
N THR A 9 -3.84 -23.90 8.38
CA THR A 9 -2.59 -24.47 7.89
C THR A 9 -2.19 -23.88 6.53
N VAL A 10 -1.00 -24.22 6.04
CA VAL A 10 -0.56 -23.86 4.68
C VAL A 10 -1.49 -24.45 3.60
N ALA A 11 -2.24 -25.51 3.93
CA ALA A 11 -3.22 -26.15 3.05
C ALA A 11 -4.65 -25.57 3.19
N ALA A 12 -4.80 -24.40 3.82
CA ALA A 12 -6.09 -23.75 3.98
C ALA A 12 -6.78 -23.50 2.64
N ARG A 13 -8.09 -23.70 2.61
CA ARG A 13 -8.89 -23.42 1.40
C ARG A 13 -8.91 -21.90 1.13
N PRO A 14 -8.88 -21.46 -0.14
CA PRO A 14 -8.91 -20.04 -0.49
C PRO A 14 -10.09 -19.28 0.13
N GLU A 15 -11.24 -19.95 0.32
CA GLU A 15 -12.45 -19.38 0.90
C GLU A 15 -12.26 -19.02 2.38
N ALA A 16 -11.46 -19.77 3.12
CA ALA A 16 -11.12 -19.49 4.51
C ALA A 16 -10.27 -18.22 4.65
N LEU A 17 -9.40 -17.97 3.67
CA LEU A 17 -8.56 -16.76 3.63
C LEU A 17 -9.35 -15.50 3.25
N ARG A 18 -10.58 -15.63 2.74
CA ARG A 18 -11.40 -14.48 2.31
C ARG A 18 -11.68 -13.52 3.46
N LEU A 19 -11.95 -14.03 4.66
CA LEU A 19 -12.20 -13.19 5.83
C LEU A 19 -10.92 -12.45 6.24
N ALA A 20 -9.79 -13.15 6.33
CA ALA A 20 -8.49 -12.55 6.65
C ALA A 20 -8.10 -11.49 5.62
N ALA A 21 -8.32 -11.75 4.32
CA ALA A 21 -8.07 -10.78 3.25
C ALA A 21 -8.91 -9.51 3.40
N ARG A 22 -10.20 -9.64 3.78
CA ARG A 22 -11.07 -8.48 4.05
C ARG A 22 -10.56 -7.66 5.24
N TYR A 23 -10.16 -8.31 6.34
CA TYR A 23 -9.60 -7.60 7.50
C TYR A 23 -8.26 -6.94 7.18
N ALA A 24 -7.38 -7.62 6.44
CA ALA A 24 -6.10 -7.07 6.00
C ALA A 24 -6.28 -5.83 5.12
N ALA A 25 -7.30 -5.81 4.26
CA ALA A 25 -7.64 -4.62 3.46
C ALA A 25 -8.08 -3.43 4.33
N VAL A 26 -8.91 -3.66 5.35
CA VAL A 26 -9.32 -2.62 6.31
C VAL A 26 -8.12 -2.11 7.11
N LEU A 27 -7.26 -3.01 7.61
CA LEU A 27 -6.04 -2.63 8.33
C LEU A 27 -5.09 -1.83 7.44
N ALA A 28 -4.92 -2.22 6.18
CA ALA A 28 -4.11 -1.49 5.22
C ALA A 28 -4.67 -0.08 4.96
N ALA A 29 -5.99 0.07 4.85
CA ALA A 29 -6.64 1.37 4.69
C ALA A 29 -6.40 2.27 5.92
N ILE A 30 -6.58 1.73 7.13
CA ILE A 30 -6.31 2.44 8.39
C ILE A 30 -4.84 2.85 8.47
N ALA A 31 -3.91 1.97 8.09
CA ALA A 31 -2.49 2.27 8.06
C ALA A 31 -2.17 3.42 7.09
N CYS A 32 -2.76 3.44 5.89
CA CYS A 32 -2.58 4.53 4.93
C CYS A 32 -3.02 5.88 5.51
N VAL A 33 -4.21 5.93 6.12
CA VAL A 33 -4.73 7.15 6.75
C VAL A 33 -3.84 7.59 7.91
N ASN A 34 -3.42 6.67 8.78
CA ASN A 34 -2.55 6.99 9.90
C ASN A 34 -1.18 7.50 9.46
N ILE A 35 -0.59 6.90 8.42
CA ILE A 35 0.69 7.39 7.89
C ILE A 35 0.53 8.82 7.38
N TRP A 36 -0.53 9.13 6.64
CA TRP A 36 -0.77 10.49 6.16
C TRP A 36 -0.95 11.48 7.34
N LEU A 37 -1.80 11.14 8.33
CA LEU A 37 -2.04 11.98 9.51
C LEU A 37 -0.75 12.28 10.30
N HIS A 38 0.09 11.26 10.53
CA HIS A 38 1.32 11.41 11.32
C HIS A 38 2.51 11.98 10.53
N ASN A 39 2.35 12.24 9.22
CA ASN A 39 3.34 12.89 8.38
C ASN A 39 2.99 14.35 8.04
N GLN A 40 1.89 14.91 8.58
CA GLN A 40 1.55 16.32 8.36
C GLN A 40 2.61 17.30 8.89
N GLU A 41 3.25 16.95 10.01
CA GLU A 41 4.29 17.78 10.65
C GLU A 41 5.71 17.33 10.29
N ARG A 42 5.86 16.30 9.45
CA ARG A 42 7.17 15.73 9.08
C ARG A 42 7.67 16.29 7.75
N HIS A 43 8.98 16.29 7.56
CA HIS A 43 9.63 16.75 6.33
C HIS A 43 9.53 15.79 5.13
N ASP A 44 8.71 14.74 5.18
CA ASP A 44 8.49 13.86 4.02
C ASP A 44 7.37 14.44 3.14
N ALA A 45 7.77 15.20 2.11
CA ALA A 45 6.87 15.87 1.19
C ALA A 45 5.95 14.92 0.40
N PHE A 46 6.36 13.66 0.21
CA PHE A 46 5.50 12.68 -0.45
C PHE A 46 4.43 12.19 0.52
N LEU A 47 4.79 11.85 1.76
CA LEU A 47 3.85 11.29 2.73
C LEU A 47 2.87 12.30 3.31
N SER A 48 3.24 13.59 3.37
CA SER A 48 2.34 14.66 3.81
C SER A 48 1.24 14.97 2.79
N ASP A 49 1.49 14.69 1.51
CA ASP A 49 0.54 14.92 0.43
C ASP A 49 -0.59 13.85 0.44
N PRO A 50 -1.88 14.22 0.43
CA PRO A 50 -2.96 13.23 0.49
C PRO A 50 -3.11 12.40 -0.79
N ARG A 51 -2.54 12.81 -1.93
CA ARG A 51 -2.74 12.15 -3.25
C ARG A 51 -2.32 10.68 -3.24
N TRP A 52 -1.22 10.33 -2.57
CA TRP A 52 -0.80 8.93 -2.47
C TRP A 52 -1.78 8.10 -1.64
N ALA A 53 -2.30 8.67 -0.54
CA ALA A 53 -3.21 7.98 0.36
C ALA A 53 -4.55 7.70 -0.34
N VAL A 54 -5.09 8.69 -1.06
CA VAL A 54 -6.28 8.53 -1.89
C VAL A 54 -6.06 7.46 -2.97
N ALA A 55 -4.92 7.49 -3.67
CA ALA A 55 -4.61 6.47 -4.69
C ALA A 55 -4.47 5.05 -4.11
N ALA A 56 -3.88 4.92 -2.92
CA ALA A 56 -3.76 3.65 -2.20
C ALA A 56 -5.13 3.12 -1.76
N LEU A 57 -5.97 3.98 -1.18
CA LEU A 57 -7.34 3.63 -0.77
C LEU A 57 -8.20 3.22 -1.96
N GLY A 58 -8.09 3.92 -3.10
CA GLY A 58 -8.77 3.52 -4.34
C GLY A 58 -8.38 2.11 -4.79
N ARG A 59 -7.08 1.80 -4.76
CA ARG A 59 -6.58 0.46 -5.10
C ARG A 59 -7.04 -0.62 -4.11
N ILE A 60 -7.14 -0.30 -2.83
CA ILE A 60 -7.69 -1.20 -1.80
C ILE A 60 -9.20 -1.43 -2.06
N ALA A 61 -9.94 -0.39 -2.41
CA ALA A 61 -11.36 -0.48 -2.75
C ALA A 61 -11.61 -1.37 -3.99
N GLU A 62 -10.82 -1.18 -5.06
CA GLU A 62 -10.84 -2.05 -6.26
C GLU A 62 -10.65 -3.52 -5.90
N ARG A 63 -9.65 -3.83 -5.07
CA ARG A 63 -9.37 -5.20 -4.63
C ARG A 63 -10.49 -5.82 -3.79
N MET A 64 -11.35 -4.98 -3.21
CA MET A 64 -12.54 -5.36 -2.47
C MET A 64 -13.80 -5.41 -3.34
N GLY A 65 -13.68 -5.24 -4.66
CA GLY A 65 -14.78 -5.25 -5.62
C GLY A 65 -15.61 -3.96 -5.61
N ARG A 66 -15.05 -2.85 -5.13
CA ARG A 66 -15.68 -1.52 -5.17
C ARG A 66 -15.07 -0.71 -6.31
N ASP A 67 -15.88 0.12 -6.95
CA ASP A 67 -15.39 1.06 -7.94
C ASP A 67 -15.05 2.40 -7.27
N PRO A 68 -13.76 2.78 -7.18
CA PRO A 68 -13.36 4.09 -6.66
C PRO A 68 -13.51 5.22 -7.68
N GLY A 69 -13.92 4.92 -8.92
CA GLY A 69 -13.88 5.84 -10.05
C GLY A 69 -12.49 5.96 -10.68
N GLN A 70 -12.42 6.69 -11.79
CA GLN A 70 -11.17 6.88 -12.52
C GLN A 70 -10.20 7.76 -11.73
N ARG A 71 -8.97 7.28 -11.51
CA ARG A 71 -7.90 8.10 -10.94
C ARG A 71 -7.55 9.25 -11.90
N PRO A 72 -7.48 10.51 -11.42
CA PRO A 72 -7.06 11.62 -12.26
C PRO A 72 -5.66 11.42 -12.84
N ARG A 73 -5.48 11.80 -14.11
CA ARG A 73 -4.21 11.63 -14.84
C ARG A 73 -3.03 12.29 -14.13
N HIS A 74 -3.21 13.52 -13.62
CA HIS A 74 -2.16 14.25 -12.91
C HIS A 74 -1.67 13.53 -11.63
N VAL A 75 -2.53 12.77 -10.95
CA VAL A 75 -2.13 11.95 -9.78
C VAL A 75 -1.25 10.78 -10.24
N THR A 76 -1.59 10.16 -11.36
CA THR A 76 -0.80 9.06 -11.95
C THR A 76 0.58 9.55 -12.40
N GLU A 77 0.65 10.72 -13.03
CA GLU A 77 1.91 11.34 -13.45
C GLU A 77 2.79 11.70 -12.24
N TRP A 78 2.19 12.29 -11.19
CA TRP A 78 2.90 12.61 -9.94
C TRP A 78 3.45 11.35 -9.24
N LEU A 79 2.66 10.28 -9.11
CA LEU A 79 3.13 9.01 -8.55
C LEU A 79 4.26 8.39 -9.39
N SER A 80 4.17 8.49 -10.71
CA SER A 80 5.19 7.98 -11.63
C SER A 80 6.50 8.74 -11.47
N ALA A 81 6.43 10.07 -11.33
CA ALA A 81 7.61 10.90 -11.06
C ALA A 81 8.30 10.52 -9.74
N GLU A 82 7.53 10.24 -8.68
CA GLU A 82 8.08 9.78 -7.40
C GLU A 82 8.79 8.43 -7.54
N VAL A 83 8.19 7.46 -8.23
CA VAL A 83 8.82 6.14 -8.46
C VAL A 83 10.14 6.30 -9.22
N LEU A 84 10.18 7.14 -10.25
CA LEU A 84 11.40 7.42 -11.00
C LEU A 84 12.46 8.11 -10.14
N ALA A 85 12.07 9.05 -9.27
CA ALA A 85 12.98 9.70 -8.33
C ALA A 85 13.58 8.68 -7.34
N ARG A 86 12.75 7.83 -6.72
CA ARG A 86 13.21 6.77 -5.81
C ARG A 86 14.11 5.76 -6.50
N HIS A 87 13.81 5.40 -7.74
CA HIS A 87 14.65 4.50 -8.52
C HIS A 87 16.06 5.09 -8.72
N ARG A 88 16.15 6.36 -9.12
CA ARG A 88 17.45 7.06 -9.27
C ARG A 88 18.24 7.11 -7.96
N ASP A 89 17.54 7.33 -6.85
CA ASP A 89 18.16 7.41 -5.51
C ASP A 89 18.40 6.05 -4.83
N ARG A 90 18.11 4.94 -5.52
CA ARG A 90 18.18 3.57 -4.99
C ARG A 90 17.36 3.40 -3.70
N ARG A 91 16.16 3.96 -3.67
CA ARG A 91 15.21 3.84 -2.55
C ARG A 91 14.11 2.84 -2.88
N GLY A 92 13.58 2.18 -1.85
CA GLY A 92 12.43 1.28 -1.99
C GLY A 92 11.14 2.04 -2.31
N PHE A 93 10.27 1.41 -3.10
CA PHE A 93 8.98 1.98 -3.50
C PHE A 93 7.89 1.88 -2.43
N GLY A 94 8.17 1.20 -1.32
CA GLY A 94 7.25 1.15 -0.17
C GLY A 94 7.22 2.47 0.60
N LEU A 95 6.20 2.66 1.43
CA LEU A 95 6.01 3.89 2.22
C LEU A 95 7.19 4.19 3.15
N SER A 96 7.95 3.18 3.57
CA SER A 96 9.16 3.36 4.38
C SER A 96 10.31 4.11 3.67
N ASN A 97 10.25 4.25 2.34
CA ASN A 97 11.24 4.96 1.51
C ASN A 97 12.71 4.60 1.83
N ARG A 98 12.96 3.37 2.29
CA ARG A 98 14.28 2.96 2.79
C ARG A 98 15.28 2.90 1.65
N ARG A 99 16.50 3.40 1.89
CA ARG A 99 17.62 3.18 0.97
C ARG A 99 17.86 1.68 0.82
N LEU A 100 17.97 1.24 -0.42
CA LEU A 100 18.29 -0.14 -0.74
C LEU A 100 19.81 -0.30 -0.67
N PRO A 101 20.31 -1.41 -0.07
CA PRO A 101 21.74 -1.67 -0.06
C PRO A 101 22.30 -1.69 -1.48
N GLY A 102 23.55 -1.23 -1.62
CA GLY A 102 24.30 -1.34 -2.87
C GLY A 102 24.44 -2.80 -3.30
N PRO A 103 24.73 -3.08 -4.58
CA PRO A 103 25.02 -4.44 -4.99
C PRO A 103 26.20 -4.95 -4.14
N ARG A 104 26.08 -6.14 -3.55
CA ARG A 104 27.24 -6.82 -2.97
C ARG A 104 28.22 -7.02 -4.13
N ARG A 105 29.34 -6.30 -4.13
CA ARG A 105 30.46 -6.58 -5.03
C ARG A 105 30.86 -8.03 -4.77
N ARG A 106 30.68 -8.89 -5.78
CA ARG A 106 31.31 -10.21 -5.82
C ARG A 106 32.75 -10.03 -6.29
#